data_AF-A0A379VX76-F1
#
_entry.id   AF-A0A379VX76-F1
#
_cell.length_a   1.000
_cell.length_b   1.000
_cell.length_c   1.000
_cell.angle_alpha   90.00
_cell.angle_beta   90.00
_cell.angle_gamma   90.00
#
_symmetry.space_group_name_H-M   'P 1'
#
loop_
_entity.id
_entity.type
_entity.pdbx_description
1 polymer ?
#
loop_
_entity_poly.entity_id
_entity_poly.type
_entity_poly.pdbx_seq_one_letter_code
_entity_poly.pdbx_strand_id
1 'polypeptide(L)'
;MDLTLEEAVRGVTKEIRIPTLEECDVCHGSGAKAGTQPQTCPTCHGSGQVQMRQGFFAVQQTCPHCQGRGTLIKDPCHKCHGHGRVEKSKTLSVKIPAGVDTGDRIRLAGEGEAGEHGAPAGDLYVQVQVKQHPISSVKAIIFIAKCRSTLRWRRWAVKLKCRR
;
A
#
# COMPACT_ATOMS: atom_id res chain seq x y z
N MET A 1 3.71 -15.16 1.95
CA MET A 1 3.35 -15.70 3.28
C MET A 1 2.95 -17.14 3.09
N ASP A 2 3.56 -18.05 3.82
CA ASP A 2 3.39 -19.48 3.57
C ASP A 2 2.35 -20.10 4.50
N LEU A 3 1.40 -20.83 3.91
CA LEU A 3 0.37 -21.59 4.63
C LEU A 3 0.48 -23.08 4.32
N THR A 4 0.11 -23.90 5.29
CA THR A 4 -0.14 -25.33 5.06
C THR A 4 -1.54 -25.52 4.46
N LEU A 5 -1.78 -26.68 3.83
CA LEU A 5 -3.08 -27.00 3.24
C LEU A 5 -4.20 -26.98 4.30
N GLU A 6 -3.91 -27.47 5.49
CA GLU A 6 -4.85 -27.52 6.62
C GLU A 6 -5.28 -26.12 7.07
N GLU A 7 -4.32 -25.19 7.15
CA GLU A 7 -4.57 -23.78 7.48
C GLU A 7 -5.37 -23.07 6.39
N ALA A 8 -5.09 -23.37 5.11
CA ALA A 8 -5.83 -22.80 3.99
C ALA A 8 -7.30 -23.25 3.96
N VAL A 9 -7.58 -24.52 4.29
CA VAL A 9 -8.95 -25.06 4.32
C VAL A 9 -9.74 -24.59 5.54
N ARG A 10 -9.12 -24.50 6.72
CA ARG A 10 -9.81 -24.10 7.96
C ARG A 10 -9.95 -22.58 8.12
N GLY A 11 -9.08 -21.81 7.47
CA GLY A 11 -8.91 -20.39 7.76
C GLY A 11 -8.12 -20.21 9.06
N VAL A 12 -7.22 -19.23 9.07
CA VAL A 12 -6.31 -18.99 10.21
C VAL A 12 -6.07 -17.49 10.37
N THR A 13 -5.83 -17.06 11.61
CA THR A 13 -5.27 -15.74 11.86
C THR A 13 -3.78 -15.90 12.12
N LYS A 14 -2.93 -15.25 11.32
CA LYS A 14 -1.48 -15.26 11.53
C LYS A 14 -0.97 -13.85 11.77
N GLU A 15 -0.01 -13.74 12.67
CA GLU A 15 0.74 -12.51 12.89
C GLU A 15 1.96 -12.49 11.98
N ILE A 16 2.17 -11.37 11.30
CA ILE A 16 3.36 -11.09 10.49
C ILE A 16 4.12 -9.92 11.08
N ARG A 17 5.44 -10.02 11.11
CA ARG A 17 6.33 -8.90 11.42
C ARG A 17 6.95 -8.42 10.13
N ILE A 18 6.72 -7.16 9.81
CA ILE A 18 7.25 -6.53 8.61
C ILE A 18 8.01 -5.26 8.99
N PRO A 19 9.22 -5.04 8.44
CA PRO A 19 9.82 -3.72 8.45
C PRO A 19 9.03 -2.83 7.50
N THR A 20 8.57 -1.69 7.99
CA THR A 20 7.83 -0.70 7.21
C THR A 20 8.38 0.69 7.50
N LEU A 21 8.38 1.54 6.48
CA LEU A 21 8.65 2.96 6.66
C LEU A 21 7.40 3.63 7.21
N GLU A 22 7.48 4.14 8.43
CA GLU A 22 6.43 4.96 9.03
C GLU A 22 6.81 6.43 9.00
N GLU A 23 5.81 7.29 9.12
CA GLU A 23 6.00 8.73 9.30
C GLU A 23 6.86 9.00 10.54
N CYS A 24 7.81 9.91 10.42
CA CYS A 24 8.64 10.32 11.54
C CYS A 24 7.79 11.03 12.60
N ASP A 25 7.78 10.50 13.81
CA ASP A 25 7.09 11.02 15.00
C ASP A 25 7.62 12.37 15.49
N VAL A 26 8.85 12.74 15.13
CA VAL A 26 9.47 14.01 15.55
C VAL A 26 9.13 15.15 14.59
N CYS A 27 9.09 14.89 13.29
CA CYS A 27 8.92 15.92 12.26
C CYS A 27 7.61 15.82 11.48
N HIS A 28 6.80 14.78 11.73
CA HIS A 28 5.51 14.54 11.09
C HIS A 28 5.59 14.68 9.56
N GLY A 29 6.53 13.96 8.94
CA GLY A 29 6.73 13.96 7.49
C GLY A 29 7.47 15.19 6.92
N SER A 30 7.65 16.27 7.68
CA SER A 30 8.28 17.51 7.17
C SER A 30 9.79 17.39 6.88
N GLY A 31 10.46 16.42 7.52
CA GLY A 31 11.91 16.23 7.43
C GLY A 31 12.73 17.30 8.18
N ALA A 32 12.10 18.34 8.73
CA ALA A 32 12.76 19.39 9.49
C ALA A 32 12.88 19.05 10.99
N LYS A 33 13.80 19.70 11.69
CA LYS A 33 13.92 19.61 13.15
C LYS A 33 12.62 20.07 13.82
N ALA A 34 12.25 19.42 14.94
CA ALA A 34 11.09 19.83 15.72
C ALA A 34 11.19 21.32 16.10
N GLY A 35 10.13 22.08 15.82
CA GLY A 35 10.07 23.53 16.04
C GLY A 35 10.63 24.39 14.90
N THR A 36 11.30 23.80 13.90
CA THR A 36 11.66 24.51 12.67
C THR A 36 10.72 24.09 11.54
N GLN A 37 10.52 24.98 10.57
CA GLN A 37 9.65 24.72 9.42
C GLN A 37 10.44 24.76 8.11
N PRO A 38 10.18 23.84 7.18
CA PRO A 38 10.73 23.92 5.83
C PRO A 38 10.38 25.27 5.20
N GLN A 39 11.36 25.92 4.58
CA GLN A 39 11.14 27.17 3.87
C GLN A 39 10.77 26.85 2.43
N THR A 40 9.82 27.57 1.84
CA THR A 40 9.49 27.41 0.42
C THR A 40 10.74 27.70 -0.43
N CYS A 41 11.03 26.83 -1.40
CA CYS A 41 12.18 27.03 -2.27
C CYS A 41 11.99 28.31 -3.11
N PRO A 42 12.90 29.29 -3.06
CA PRO A 42 12.76 30.55 -3.79
C PRO A 42 12.90 30.36 -5.30
N THR A 43 13.55 29.29 -5.75
CA THR A 43 13.77 29.02 -7.17
C THR A 43 12.53 28.46 -7.87
N CYS A 44 11.82 27.54 -7.21
CA CYS A 44 10.63 26.89 -7.79
C CYS A 44 9.31 27.32 -7.14
N HIS A 45 9.35 28.16 -6.10
CA HIS A 45 8.18 28.66 -5.38
C HIS A 45 7.24 27.54 -4.89
N GLY A 46 7.81 26.40 -4.47
CA GLY A 46 7.04 25.24 -3.98
C GLY A 46 6.66 24.21 -5.05
N SER A 47 6.88 24.48 -6.35
CA SER A 47 6.47 23.55 -7.41
C SER A 47 7.35 22.29 -7.53
N GLY A 48 8.56 22.31 -6.96
CA GLY A 48 9.56 21.25 -7.11
C GLY A 48 10.23 21.18 -8.49
N GLN A 49 9.73 21.93 -9.48
CA GLN A 49 10.20 21.89 -10.86
C GLN A 49 10.39 23.30 -11.44
N VAL A 50 11.38 23.46 -12.30
CA VAL A 50 11.69 24.71 -12.99
C VAL A 50 11.54 24.51 -14.48
N GLN A 51 11.01 25.51 -15.18
CA GLN A 51 10.86 25.46 -16.62
C GLN A 51 12.07 26.13 -17.27
N MET A 52 12.88 25.36 -18.00
CA MET A 52 13.97 25.91 -18.80
C MET A 52 13.48 26.14 -20.23
N ARG A 53 13.55 27.39 -20.69
CA ARG A 53 13.22 27.78 -22.07
C ARG A 53 14.51 27.88 -22.87
N GLN A 54 14.63 27.11 -23.93
CA GLN A 54 15.71 27.20 -24.89
C GLN A 54 15.12 27.40 -26.28
N GLY A 55 15.13 28.66 -26.73
CA GLY A 55 14.45 29.07 -27.96
C GLY A 55 12.95 28.79 -27.90
N PHE A 56 12.44 28.01 -28.85
CA PHE A 56 11.03 27.64 -28.96
C PHE A 56 10.64 26.43 -28.08
N PHE A 57 11.61 25.75 -27.46
CA PHE A 57 11.34 24.59 -26.61
C PHE A 57 11.32 25.00 -25.14
N ALA A 58 10.28 24.55 -24.43
CA ALA A 58 10.18 24.65 -22.98
C ALA A 58 10.22 23.24 -22.40
N VAL A 59 11.21 22.96 -21.56
CA VAL A 59 11.34 21.68 -20.86
C VAL A 59 11.18 21.92 -19.37
N GLN A 60 10.38 21.08 -18.73
CA GLN A 60 10.30 21.04 -17.27
C GLN A 60 11.43 20.17 -16.75
N GLN A 61 12.23 20.72 -15.85
CA GLN A 61 13.30 20.02 -15.16
C GLN A 61 13.07 20.08 -13.66
N THR A 62 13.56 19.07 -12.94
CA THR A 62 13.56 19.09 -11.47
C THR A 62 14.36 20.28 -10.97
N CYS A 63 13.83 20.99 -9.97
CA CYS A 63 14.52 22.14 -9.40
C CYS A 63 15.86 21.70 -8.77
N PRO A 64 17.03 22.21 -9.20
CA PRO A 64 18.32 21.77 -8.68
C PRO A 64 18.52 22.18 -7.21
N HIS A 65 17.84 23.24 -6.76
CA HIS A 65 18.01 23.78 -5.41
C HIS A 65 17.28 22.96 -4.34
N CYS A 66 16.07 22.44 -4.65
CA CYS A 66 15.29 21.62 -3.71
C CYS A 66 15.19 20.14 -4.13
N GLN A 67 15.78 19.76 -5.26
CA GLN A 67 15.77 18.39 -5.81
C GLN A 67 14.36 17.80 -5.95
N GLY A 68 13.37 18.62 -6.32
CA GLY A 68 11.99 18.16 -6.47
C GLY A 68 11.12 18.32 -5.23
N ARG A 69 11.69 18.63 -4.06
CA ARG A 69 10.91 18.73 -2.81
C ARG A 69 9.98 19.94 -2.73
N GLY A 70 10.24 21.00 -3.48
CA GLY A 70 9.51 22.27 -3.37
C GLY A 70 9.87 23.11 -2.15
N THR A 71 10.43 22.51 -1.10
CA THR A 71 10.89 23.17 0.13
C THR A 71 12.37 22.93 0.41
N LEU A 72 12.98 23.84 1.17
CA LEU A 72 14.35 23.78 1.67
C LEU A 72 14.33 23.56 3.18
N ILE A 73 15.02 22.52 3.62
CA ILE A 73 15.19 22.17 5.03
C ILE A 73 16.55 22.72 5.47
N LYS A 74 16.55 23.78 6.29
CA LYS A 74 17.79 24.34 6.86
C LYS A 74 18.36 23.43 7.96
N ASP A 75 17.48 22.99 8.86
CA ASP A 75 17.81 22.11 9.98
C ASP A 75 17.13 20.76 9.79
N PRO A 76 17.87 19.72 9.32
CA PRO A 76 17.29 18.40 9.14
C PRO A 76 16.91 17.78 10.49
N CYS A 77 15.86 16.96 10.48
CA CYS A 77 15.47 16.19 11.64
C CYS A 77 16.58 15.21 12.04
N HIS A 78 16.92 15.13 13.33
CA HIS A 78 17.95 14.24 13.86
C HIS A 78 17.58 12.75 13.76
N LYS A 79 16.29 12.42 13.74
CA LYS A 79 15.81 11.03 13.72
C LYS A 79 15.76 10.46 12.30
N CYS A 80 15.18 11.22 11.37
CA CYS A 80 15.01 10.79 9.98
C CYS A 80 16.00 11.43 9.00
N HIS A 81 16.95 12.25 9.45
CA HIS A 81 17.97 12.90 8.62
C HIS A 81 17.43 13.62 7.37
N GLY A 82 16.25 14.26 7.48
CA GLY A 82 15.62 14.94 6.34
C GLY A 82 14.72 14.07 5.45
N HIS A 83 14.59 12.77 5.71
CA HIS A 83 13.75 11.86 4.92
C HIS A 83 12.24 11.93 5.24
N GLY A 84 11.86 12.45 6.41
CA GLY A 84 10.45 12.52 6.86
C GLY A 84 9.84 11.18 7.32
N ARG A 85 10.56 10.07 7.16
CA ARG A 85 10.14 8.71 7.50
C ARG A 85 11.22 7.94 8.24
N VAL A 86 10.82 6.96 9.04
CA VAL A 86 11.69 6.11 9.85
C VAL A 86 11.29 4.65 9.70
N GLU A 87 12.27 3.76 9.64
CA GLU A 87 12.01 2.32 9.60
C GLU A 87 11.55 1.83 10.97
N LYS A 88 10.42 1.12 11.01
CA LYS A 88 9.88 0.48 12.20
C LYS A 88 9.34 -0.90 11.86
N SER A 89 9.51 -1.84 12.78
CA SER A 89 8.93 -3.16 12.65
C SER A 89 7.50 -3.16 13.19
N LYS A 90 6.52 -3.40 12.31
CA LYS A 90 5.11 -3.50 12.69
C LYS A 90 4.68 -4.97 12.73
N THR A 91 3.91 -5.33 13.77
CA THR A 91 3.29 -6.65 13.87
C THR A 91 1.83 -6.54 13.45
N LEU A 92 1.44 -7.22 12.38
CA LEU A 92 0.09 -7.17 11.82
C LEU A 92 -0.59 -8.53 11.95
N SER A 93 -1.83 -8.53 12.43
CA SER A 93 -2.69 -9.71 12.46
C SER A 93 -3.48 -9.82 11.16
N VAL A 94 -3.16 -10.81 10.34
CA VAL A 94 -3.84 -11.06 9.07
C VAL A 94 -4.85 -12.20 9.26
N LYS A 95 -6.13 -11.89 9.03
CA LYS A 95 -7.20 -12.88 9.03
C LYS A 95 -7.33 -13.48 7.64
N ILE A 96 -7.10 -14.79 7.54
CA ILE A 96 -7.14 -15.53 6.29
C ILE A 96 -8.43 -16.34 6.30
N PRO A 97 -9.38 -16.06 5.39
CA PRO A 97 -10.61 -16.83 5.31
C PRO A 97 -10.34 -18.27 4.89
N ALA A 98 -11.27 -19.17 5.21
CA ALA A 98 -11.23 -20.55 4.75
C ALA A 98 -11.40 -20.61 3.22
N GLY A 99 -10.68 -21.54 2.58
CA GLY A 99 -10.77 -21.78 1.14
C GLY A 99 -9.96 -20.80 0.29
N VAL A 100 -8.86 -20.27 0.83
CA VAL A 100 -7.90 -19.49 0.04
C VAL A 100 -6.98 -20.38 -0.77
N ASP A 101 -6.66 -19.95 -1.99
CA ASP A 101 -5.76 -20.62 -2.90
C ASP A 101 -4.42 -19.89 -3.02
N THR A 102 -3.40 -20.59 -3.54
CA THR A 102 -2.11 -19.96 -3.86
C THR A 102 -2.32 -18.85 -4.89
N GLY A 103 -1.85 -17.66 -4.56
CA GLY A 103 -2.00 -16.47 -5.41
C GLY A 103 -3.04 -15.48 -4.91
N ASP A 104 -3.87 -15.86 -3.94
CA ASP A 104 -4.82 -14.94 -3.32
C ASP A 104 -4.12 -13.76 -2.64
N ARG A 105 -4.75 -12.60 -2.74
CA ARG A 105 -4.23 -11.33 -2.22
C ARG A 105 -5.18 -10.76 -1.18
N ILE A 106 -4.68 -10.62 0.04
CA ILE A 106 -5.40 -9.96 1.13
C ILE A 106 -4.92 -8.52 1.22
N ARG A 107 -5.85 -7.57 1.16
CA ARG A 107 -5.56 -6.13 1.29
C ARG A 107 -5.70 -5.72 2.75
N LEU A 108 -4.65 -5.13 3.31
CA LEU A 108 -4.67 -4.42 4.59
C LEU A 108 -4.65 -2.92 4.29
N ALA A 109 -5.77 -2.26 4.52
CA ALA A 109 -5.94 -0.86 4.18
C ALA A 109 -5.16 0.04 5.16
N GLY A 110 -4.39 1.00 4.63
CA GLY A 110 -3.62 1.96 5.44
C GLY A 110 -2.43 1.36 6.22
N GLU A 111 -2.10 0.10 5.97
CA GLU A 111 -0.98 -0.63 6.57
C GLU A 111 0.25 -0.69 5.65
N GLY A 112 0.22 0.03 4.54
CA GLY A 112 1.35 0.19 3.63
C GLY A 112 2.38 1.19 4.16
N GLU A 113 3.41 1.42 3.36
CA GLU A 113 4.47 2.36 3.70
C GLU A 113 3.97 3.81 3.70
N ALA A 114 4.53 4.62 4.60
CA ALA A 114 4.32 6.06 4.62
C ALA A 114 4.80 6.68 3.31
N GLY A 115 3.93 7.49 2.70
CA GLY A 115 4.23 8.17 1.45
C GLY A 115 5.32 9.23 1.63
N GLU A 116 5.98 9.57 0.53
CA GLU A 116 6.98 10.64 0.52
C GLU A 116 6.32 12.01 0.74
N HIS A 117 7.03 12.92 1.41
CA HIS A 117 6.61 14.31 1.61
C HIS A 117 5.26 14.49 2.31
N GLY A 118 4.94 13.63 3.27
CA GLY A 118 3.68 13.70 4.03
C GLY A 118 2.47 13.14 3.29
N ALA A 119 2.68 12.40 2.21
CA ALA A 119 1.62 11.61 1.59
C ALA A 119 1.13 10.50 2.55
N PRO A 120 -0.17 10.19 2.55
CA PRO A 120 -0.75 9.18 3.43
C PRO A 120 -0.16 7.80 3.16
N ALA A 121 -0.21 6.93 4.16
CA ALA A 121 0.23 5.55 4.04
C ALA A 121 -0.58 4.81 2.95
N GLY A 122 0.12 3.97 2.17
CA GLY A 122 -0.50 3.12 1.16
C GLY A 122 -1.22 1.90 1.76
N ASP A 123 -1.57 0.96 0.91
CA ASP A 123 -2.11 -0.34 1.32
C ASP A 123 -1.04 -1.43 1.25
N LEU A 124 -1.10 -2.38 2.18
CA LEU A 124 -0.28 -3.58 2.13
C LEU A 124 -1.07 -4.74 1.49
N TYR A 125 -0.47 -5.39 0.51
CA TYR A 125 -1.01 -6.61 -0.07
C TYR A 125 -0.21 -7.81 0.40
N VAL A 126 -0.87 -8.73 1.10
CA VAL A 126 -0.30 -10.00 1.50
C VAL A 126 -0.70 -11.05 0.49
N GLN A 127 0.28 -11.58 -0.24
CA GLN A 127 0.06 -12.72 -1.13
C GLN A 127 0.23 -14.03 -0.36
N VAL A 128 -0.77 -14.89 -0.47
CA VAL A 128 -0.78 -16.22 0.12
C VAL A 128 -0.09 -17.20 -0.83
N GLN A 129 0.84 -17.99 -0.27
CA GLN A 129 1.45 -19.14 -0.95
C GLN A 129 1.17 -20.38 -0.10
N VAL A 130 0.45 -21.36 -0.67
CA VAL A 130 0.22 -22.64 0.01
C VAL A 130 1.39 -23.56 -0.30
N LYS A 131 2.09 -24.04 0.73
CA LYS A 131 3.20 -24.98 0.58
C LYS A 131 2.67 -26.30 -0.01
N GLN A 132 3.27 -26.74 -1.11
CA GLN A 132 3.00 -28.07 -1.67
C GLN A 132 3.63 -29.13 -0.76
N HIS A 133 2.81 -30.08 -0.30
CA HIS A 133 3.32 -31.32 0.29
C HIS A 133 3.83 -32.24 -0.83
N PRO A 134 4.92 -33.02 -0.62
CA PRO A 134 5.51 -33.89 -1.63
C PRO A 134 4.61 -35.07 -2.08
N ILE A 135 3.37 -35.18 -1.60
CA ILE A 135 2.47 -36.32 -1.86
C ILE A 135 1.14 -35.90 -2.52
N SER A 136 0.98 -34.67 -2.99
CA SER A 136 -0.35 -34.21 -3.44
C SER A 136 -0.36 -33.70 -4.88
N SER A 137 -0.10 -34.61 -5.82
CA SER A 137 -0.70 -34.56 -7.15
C SER A 137 -2.18 -34.88 -7.03
N VAL A 138 -2.99 -33.91 -6.61
CA VAL A 138 -4.43 -33.96 -6.86
C VAL A 138 -4.86 -32.59 -7.33
N LYS A 139 -5.00 -32.47 -8.65
CA LYS A 139 -5.77 -31.41 -9.30
C LYS A 139 -7.18 -31.44 -8.70
N ALA A 140 -7.45 -30.60 -7.71
CA ALA A 140 -8.81 -30.29 -7.33
C ALA A 140 -9.39 -29.40 -8.44
N ILE A 141 -10.05 -30.05 -9.40
CA ILE A 141 -10.94 -29.38 -10.35
C ILE A 141 -12.13 -28.86 -9.52
N ILE A 142 -12.06 -27.62 -9.03
CA ILE A 142 -13.23 -26.95 -8.49
C ILE A 142 -14.01 -26.41 -9.68
N PHE A 143 -15.11 -27.09 -10.00
CA PHE A 143 -16.16 -26.61 -10.89
C PHE A 143 -16.70 -25.27 -10.37
N ILE A 144 -16.33 -24.15 -10.99
CA ILE A 144 -17.08 -22.90 -10.82
C ILE A 144 -18.35 -23.03 -11.65
N ALA A 145 -19.48 -23.31 -10.99
CA ALA A 145 -20.81 -23.19 -11.57
C ALA A 145 -21.03 -21.75 -12.04
N LYS A 146 -21.04 -21.55 -13.37
CA LYS A 146 -21.26 -20.26 -14.00
C LYS A 146 -22.76 -19.96 -14.00
N CYS A 147 -23.25 -19.25 -12.98
CA CYS A 147 -24.62 -18.73 -12.96
C CYS A 147 -24.74 -17.60 -14.00
N ARG A 148 -25.18 -17.95 -15.21
CA ARG A 148 -25.45 -17.02 -16.30
C ARG A 148 -26.78 -16.32 -16.03
N SER A 149 -26.74 -15.08 -15.51
CA SER A 149 -27.92 -14.23 -15.42
C SER A 149 -28.00 -13.28 -16.63
N THR A 150 -28.78 -13.65 -17.64
CA THR A 150 -29.43 -12.65 -18.50
C THR A 150 -30.93 -12.76 -18.30
N LEU A 151 -31.49 -11.66 -17.83
CA LEU A 151 -32.89 -11.43 -17.50
C LEU A 151 -33.83 -11.88 -18.62
N ARG A 152 -34.95 -12.51 -18.27
CA ARG A 152 -36.24 -12.09 -18.83
C ARG A 152 -37.39 -12.38 -17.88
N TRP A 153 -38.11 -11.30 -17.58
CA TRP A 153 -39.27 -11.18 -16.72
C TRP A 153 -40.42 -12.13 -17.12
N ARG A 154 -41.05 -12.78 -16.13
CA ARG A 154 -42.52 -12.91 -16.00
C ARG A 154 -42.90 -13.54 -14.64
N ARG A 155 -43.44 -12.68 -13.77
CA ARG A 155 -44.67 -12.83 -12.98
C ARG A 155 -44.84 -14.05 -12.05
N TRP A 156 -45.10 -13.71 -10.78
CA TRP A 156 -45.69 -14.49 -9.66
C TRP A 156 -44.74 -14.92 -8.52
N ALA A 157 -45.25 -14.65 -7.32
CA ALA A 157 -44.66 -14.72 -5.99
C ALA A 157 -43.80 -15.95 -5.67
N VAL A 158 -42.73 -15.77 -4.89
CA VAL A 158 -42.68 -16.08 -3.46
C VAL A 158 -41.34 -15.60 -2.89
N LYS A 159 -41.44 -15.11 -1.66
CA LYS A 159 -40.45 -14.48 -0.81
C LYS A 159 -39.34 -15.48 -0.46
N LEU A 160 -38.07 -15.17 -0.77
CA LEU A 160 -36.92 -15.59 0.04
C LEU A 160 -35.77 -14.60 -0.21
N LYS A 161 -35.56 -13.78 0.81
CA LYS A 161 -34.55 -12.74 0.92
C LYS A 161 -33.20 -13.44 1.17
N CYS A 162 -32.33 -13.46 0.17
CA CYS A 162 -30.89 -13.50 0.40
C CYS A 162 -30.40 -12.07 0.18
N ARG A 163 -30.30 -11.30 1.27
CA ARG A 163 -29.72 -9.96 1.24
C ARG A 163 -28.21 -10.10 1.18
N ARG A 164 -27.62 -9.59 0.10
CA ARG A 164 -26.32 -8.93 0.15
C ARG A 164 -26.46 -7.63 0.91
#